data_AF-A0A165PL25-F1
#
_entry.id   AF-A0A165PL25-F1
#
_cell.length_a   1.000
_cell.length_b   1.000
_cell.length_c   1.000
_cell.angle_alpha   90.00
_cell.angle_beta   90.00
_cell.angle_gamma   90.00
#
_symmetry.space_group_name_H-M   'P 1'
#
loop_
_entity.id
_entity.type
_entity.pdbx_description
1 polymer ?
#
loop_
_entity_poly.entity_id
_entity_poly.type
_entity_poly.pdbx_seq_one_letter_code
_entity_poly.pdbx_strand_id
1 'polypeptide(L)' 'MHTTETGFVSNSVVEECLSCSCCEEVVQAPLPSRPIERGCPGSGLLVQIADHKINRINDLMPWYCAAKSV' A
#
# COMPACT_ATOMS: atom_id res chain seq x y z
N MET A 1 2.97 16.68 -21.52
CA MET A 1 3.17 16.90 -20.07
C MET A 1 2.08 16.08 -19.39
N HIS A 2 2.36 14.81 -19.11
CA HIS A 2 1.38 13.91 -18.51
C HIS A 2 1.80 13.70 -17.06
N THR A 3 1.08 14.33 -16.14
CA THR A 3 1.15 13.99 -14.71
C THR A 3 0.48 12.63 -14.55
N THR A 4 1.27 11.57 -14.48
CA THR A 4 0.73 10.26 -14.08
C THR A 4 0.49 10.32 -12.58
N GLU A 5 -0.75 10.65 -12.21
CA GLU A 5 -1.24 10.57 -10.84
C GLU A 5 -1.25 9.10 -10.44
N THR A 6 -0.31 8.69 -9.60
CA THR A 6 -0.32 7.39 -8.93
C THR A 6 -1.44 7.40 -7.91
N GLY A 7 -2.65 7.08 -8.37
CA GLY A 7 -3.80 6.84 -7.51
C GLY A 7 -3.58 5.57 -6.68
N PHE A 8 -3.37 5.72 -5.37
CA PHE A 8 -3.43 4.62 -4.42
C PHE A 8 -4.90 4.26 -4.20
N VAL A 9 -5.36 3.12 -4.74
CA VAL A 9 -6.69 2.60 -4.46
C VAL A 9 -6.65 1.91 -3.10
N SER A 10 -7.12 2.60 -2.06
CA SER A 10 -7.38 1.97 -0.76
C SER A 10 -8.52 0.96 -0.93
N ASN A 11 -8.25 -0.31 -0.62
CA ASN A 11 -9.28 -1.33 -0.53
C ASN A 11 -10.17 -1.03 0.69
N SER A 12 -11.30 -0.36 0.47
CA SER A 12 -12.28 -0.11 1.51
C SER A 12 -12.94 -1.43 1.89
N VAL A 13 -12.92 -1.79 3.17
CA VAL A 13 -13.75 -2.89 3.68
C VAL A 13 -15.20 -2.45 3.52
N VAL A 14 -15.96 -3.16 2.68
CA VAL A 14 -17.40 -2.98 2.59
C VAL A 14 -17.99 -3.72 3.79
N GLU A 15 -18.34 -2.97 4.83
CA GLU A 15 -19.00 -3.48 6.02
C GLU A 15 -20.48 -3.74 5.68
N GLU A 16 -20.94 -4.99 5.79
CA GLU A 16 -22.32 -5.40 5.50
C GLU A 16 -23.28 -4.84 6.56
N CYS A 17 -24.15 -3.91 6.15
CA CYS A 17 -25.17 -3.35 7.03
C CYS A 17 -26.17 -4.43 7.45
N LEU A 18 -26.22 -4.74 8.75
CA LEU A 18 -27.22 -5.63 9.34
C LEU A 18 -28.37 -4.77 9.88
N SER A 19 -29.53 -4.81 9.22
CA SER A 19 -30.77 -4.21 9.72
C SER A 19 -31.64 -5.26 10.39
N CYS A 20 -32.10 -5.01 11.61
CA CYS A 20 -33.07 -5.87 12.26
C CYS A 20 -34.45 -5.71 11.61
N SER A 21 -35.07 -6.80 11.15
CA SER A 21 -36.41 -6.78 10.51
C SER A 21 -37.54 -6.34 11.46
N CYS A 22 -37.32 -6.34 12.78
CA CYS A 22 -38.34 -5.99 13.79
C CYS A 22 -38.34 -4.50 14.18
N CYS A 23 -37.23 -3.79 13.98
CA CYS A 23 -37.08 -2.39 14.43
C CYS A 23 -36.39 -1.46 13.42
N GLU A 24 -36.03 -1.97 12.23
CA GLU A 24 -35.36 -1.24 11.13
C GLU A 24 -34.06 -0.51 11.52
N GLU A 25 -33.54 -0.76 12.72
CA GLU A 25 -32.34 -0.11 13.22
C GLU A 25 -31.10 -0.70 12.54
N VAL A 26 -30.32 0.18 11.92
CA VAL A 26 -29.08 -0.17 11.21
C VAL A 26 -27.93 -0.11 12.22
N VAL A 27 -27.45 -1.27 12.64
CA VAL A 27 -26.29 -1.35 13.54
C VAL A 27 -25.04 -1.66 12.72
N GLN A 28 -24.04 -0.79 12.86
CA GLN A 28 -22.71 -1.02 12.29
C GLN A 28 -21.86 -1.80 13.29
N ALA A 29 -21.28 -2.91 12.87
CA ALA A 29 -20.25 -3.58 13.67
C ALA A 29 -19.01 -2.66 13.76
N PRO A 30 -18.30 -2.66 14.90
CA PRO A 30 -17.03 -1.95 15.00
C PRO A 30 -16.03 -2.57 14.01
N LEU A 31 -15.30 -1.71 13.30
CA LEU A 31 -14.30 -2.10 12.32
C LEU A 31 -13.39 -3.19 12.91
N PRO A 32 -13.18 -4.33 12.21
CA PRO A 32 -12.29 -5.35 12.70
C PRO A 32 -10.89 -4.78 12.88
N SER A 33 -10.19 -5.25 13.92
CA SER A 33 -8.79 -4.91 14.13
C SER A 33 -7.99 -5.22 12.86
N ARG A 34 -6.99 -4.38 12.56
CA ARG A 34 -6.14 -4.57 11.39
C ARG A 34 -5.64 -6.03 11.37
N PRO A 35 -5.86 -6.79 10.28
CA PRO A 35 -5.48 -8.20 10.21
C PRO A 35 -3.99 -8.44 10.51
N ILE A 36 -3.16 -7.41 10.35
CA ILE A 36 -1.75 -7.40 10.73
C ILE A 36 -1.45 -6.08 11.45
N GLU A 37 -1.37 -6.14 12.78
CA GLU A 37 -1.02 -5.01 13.67
C GLU A 37 0.30 -4.30 13.28
N ARG A 38 1.23 -5.02 12.64
CA ARG A 38 2.60 -4.57 12.32
C ARG A 38 2.88 -4.42 10.82
N GLY A 39 1.85 -4.32 9.98
CA GLY A 39 2.01 -4.28 8.53
C GLY A 39 2.77 -3.06 7.99
N CYS A 40 2.95 -2.01 8.80
CA CYS A 40 3.70 -0.82 8.40
C CYS A 40 5.17 -0.93 8.85
N PRO A 41 6.13 -1.08 7.93
CA PRO A 41 7.55 -1.04 8.27
C PRO A 41 7.93 0.35 8.82
N GLY A 42 8.80 0.39 9.83
CA GLY A 42 9.32 1.64 10.36
C GLY A 42 10.19 2.40 9.34
N SER A 43 10.34 3.70 9.52
CA SER A 43 11.10 4.58 8.61
C SER A 43 12.54 4.09 8.36
N GLY A 44 13.23 3.57 9.39
CA GLY A 44 14.57 3.00 9.24
C GLY A 44 14.63 1.81 8.29
N LEU A 45 13.64 0.92 8.34
CA LEU A 45 13.54 -0.23 7.44
C LEU A 45 13.21 0.22 6.01
N LEU A 46 12.36 1.25 5.85
CA LEU A 46 12.07 1.83 4.54
C LEU A 46 13.31 2.42 3.88
N VAL A 47 14.18 3.09 4.65
CA VAL A 47 15.47 3.60 4.15
C VAL A 47 16.37 2.44 3.69
N GLN A 48 16.48 1.37 4.49
CA GLN A 48 17.27 0.19 4.11
C GLN A 48 16.73 -0.49 2.84
N ILE A 49 15.42 -0.63 2.73
CA ILE A 49 14.75 -1.19 1.54
C ILE A 49 15.02 -0.31 0.31
N ALA A 50 14.91 1.01 0.45
CA ALA A 50 15.16 1.95 -0.65
C ALA A 50 16.63 1.96 -1.09
N ASP A 51 17.57 1.82 -0.14
CA ASP A 51 19.01 1.80 -0.41
C ASP A 51 19.50 0.44 -0.95
N HIS A 52 18.75 -0.64 -0.74
CA HIS A 52 19.13 -1.96 -1.24
C HIS A 52 19.38 -1.93 -2.76
N LYS A 53 20.49 -2.53 -3.21
CA LYS A 53 20.96 -2.46 -4.60
C LYS A 53 19.89 -2.80 -5.65
N ILE A 54 19.00 -3.75 -5.33
CA ILE A 54 17.90 -4.15 -6.23
C ILE A 54 16.79 -3.10 -6.37
N ASN A 55 16.65 -2.20 -5.41
CA ASN A 55 15.61 -1.16 -5.39
C ASN A 55 16.10 0.18 -5.96
N ARG A 56 17.39 0.31 -6.27
CA ARG A 56 17.96 1.47 -6.95
C ARG A 56 17.59 1.43 -8.43
N ILE A 57 16.31 1.63 -8.75
CA ILE A 57 15.76 1.40 -10.09
C ILE A 57 16.53 2.17 -11.17
N ASN A 58 16.97 3.39 -10.87
CA ASN A 58 17.75 4.21 -11.80
C ASN A 58 19.08 3.55 -12.18
N ASP A 59 19.72 2.84 -11.25
CA ASP A 59 20.95 2.09 -11.52
C ASP A 59 20.72 0.82 -12.34
N LEU A 60 19.49 0.30 -12.32
CA LEU A 60 19.09 -0.94 -13.01
C LEU A 60 18.51 -0.71 -14.41
N MET A 61 18.29 0.54 -14.79
CA MET A 61 17.73 0.84 -16.10
C MET A 61 18.69 0.42 -17.23
N PRO A 62 18.15 -0.11 -18.36
CA PRO A 62 18.99 -0.65 -19.43
C PRO A 62 20.03 0.33 -19.97
N TRP A 63 19.65 1.62 -20.07
CA TRP A 63 20.53 2.69 -20.56
C TRP A 63 21.65 3.06 -19.58
N TYR A 64 21.55 2.69 -18.31
CA TYR A 64 22.53 3.02 -17.28
C TYR A 64 23.39 1.81 -16.88
N CYS A 65 22.83 0.60 -16.85
CA CYS A 65 23.61 -0.65 -16.67
C CYS A 65 24.63 -0.89 -17.78
N ALA A 66 24.27 -0.61 -19.04
CA ALA A 66 25.18 -0.76 -20.19
C ALA A 66 26.39 0.18 -20.13
N ALA A 67 26.29 1.30 -19.40
CA ALA A 67 27.37 2.27 -19.25
C ALA A 67 28.39 1.91 -18.16
N LYS A 68 28.03 1.02 -17.21
CA LYS A 68 28.89 0.60 -16.07
C LYS A 68 29.60 -0.74 -16.28
N SER A 69 29.37 -1.43 -17.42
CA SER A 69 29.98 -2.72 -17.74
C SER A 69 31.27 -2.62 -18.58
N VAL A 70 31.96 -1.47 -18.51
CA VAL A 70 33.31 -1.24 -19.08
C VAL A 70 34.33 -1.25 -17.96
#